data_AF-A0A6P7U3T2-F1
#
_entry.id   AF-A0A6P7U3T2-F1
#
_cell.length_a   1.000
_cell.length_b   1.000
_cell.length_c   1.000
_cell.angle_alpha   90.00
_cell.angle_beta   90.00
_cell.angle_gamma   90.00
#
_symmetry.space_group_name_H-M   'P 1'
#
loop_
_entity.id
_entity.type
_entity.pdbx_description
1 polymer ?
#
loop_
_entity_poly.entity_id
_entity_poly.type
_entity_poly.pdbx_seq_one_letter_code
_entity_poly.pdbx_strand_id
1 'polypeptide(L)'
;MEHALKVAVSTVNFVKANALHDRLFQHLCEHEDHQRLLMHTEVRWLSKGNSLVRLAEMWDMVLIFVHDMKTQACSKKQKDKAETLFSVINNNDTKARIFYLADLFAHVNQLNMTLQGRNANLIDSAEKVRSFLNKLCLWKMHLQKNEFAYFCNFAKTAPSSEVIASCTDHLKCLKEDMTRRFKDIIEMNPPSWIIDIAHFDVLSEKDIDPIIAGELLELKENKY
;
A
#
# COMPACT_ATOMS: atom_id res chain seq x y z
N MET A 1 7.30 -2.80 12.25
CA MET A 1 6.86 -2.98 10.85
C MET A 1 8.00 -3.31 9.88
N GLU A 2 9.14 -2.62 9.95
CA GLU A 2 10.27 -2.89 9.06
C GLU A 2 10.76 -4.36 9.09
N HIS A 3 10.86 -4.96 10.28
CA HIS A 3 11.21 -6.38 10.43
C HIS A 3 10.24 -7.30 9.66
N ALA A 4 8.93 -7.11 9.82
CA ALA A 4 7.92 -7.91 9.13
C ALA A 4 8.04 -7.80 7.60
N LEU A 5 8.32 -6.59 7.09
CA LEU A 5 8.58 -6.39 5.67
C LEU A 5 9.85 -7.13 5.19
N LYS A 6 10.94 -7.07 5.97
CA LYS A 6 12.19 -7.82 5.66
C LYS A 6 11.96 -9.33 5.64
N VAL A 7 11.14 -9.85 6.56
CA VAL A 7 10.73 -11.26 6.59
C VAL A 7 9.92 -11.60 5.33
N ALA A 8 8.93 -10.79 4.97
CA ALA A 8 8.13 -11.01 3.76
C ALA A 8 9.01 -11.06 2.50
N VAL A 9 9.92 -10.09 2.33
CA VAL A 9 10.87 -10.07 1.21
C VAL A 9 11.79 -11.29 1.23
N SER A 10 12.31 -11.66 2.40
CA SER A 10 13.17 -12.85 2.55
C SER A 10 12.43 -14.14 2.20
N THR A 11 11.12 -14.19 2.51
CA THR A 11 10.23 -15.31 2.18
C THR A 11 10.03 -15.43 0.68
N VAL A 12 9.63 -14.34 0.02
CA VAL A 12 9.50 -14.29 -1.45
C VAL A 12 10.81 -14.67 -2.12
N ASN A 13 11.93 -14.12 -1.67
CA ASN A 13 13.25 -14.41 -2.22
C ASN A 13 13.68 -15.87 -1.99
N PHE A 14 13.23 -16.51 -0.91
CA PHE A 14 13.52 -17.92 -0.65
C PHE A 14 12.74 -18.84 -1.60
N VAL A 15 11.45 -18.57 -1.80
CA VAL A 15 10.60 -19.30 -2.75
C VAL A 15 11.08 -19.09 -4.19
N LYS A 16 11.52 -17.87 -4.53
CA LYS A 16 11.99 -17.52 -5.88
C LYS A 16 13.50 -17.58 -6.04
N ALA A 17 14.21 -18.29 -5.15
CA ALA A 17 15.67 -18.28 -5.09
C ALA A 17 16.34 -18.82 -6.37
N ASN A 18 15.71 -19.79 -7.04
CA ASN A 18 16.19 -20.39 -8.29
C ASN A 18 15.02 -21.05 -9.05
N ALA A 19 15.30 -21.50 -10.27
CA ALA A 19 14.29 -22.12 -11.15
C ALA A 19 13.68 -23.41 -10.58
N LEU A 20 14.42 -24.17 -9.77
CA LEU A 20 13.89 -25.39 -9.15
C LEU A 20 12.86 -25.02 -8.07
N HIS A 21 13.18 -24.10 -7.17
CA HIS A 21 12.25 -23.65 -6.13
C HIS A 21 10.97 -23.05 -6.74
N ASP A 22 11.10 -22.20 -7.76
CA ASP A 22 9.94 -21.57 -8.41
C ASP A 22 9.04 -22.63 -9.09
N ARG A 23 9.62 -23.67 -9.71
CA ARG A 23 8.87 -24.79 -10.31
C ARG A 23 8.22 -25.69 -9.26
N LEU A 24 8.92 -26.04 -8.19
CA LEU A 24 8.37 -26.85 -7.10
C LEU A 24 7.23 -26.13 -6.40
N PHE A 25 7.38 -24.82 -6.14
CA PHE A 25 6.32 -24.01 -5.58
C PHE A 25 5.13 -23.89 -6.54
N GLN A 26 5.38 -23.73 -7.84
CA GLN A 26 4.31 -23.72 -8.83
C GLN A 26 3.52 -25.03 -8.84
N HIS A 27 4.22 -26.16 -8.78
CA HIS A 27 3.60 -27.49 -8.71
C HIS A 27 2.75 -27.66 -7.44
N LEU A 28 3.26 -27.18 -6.29
CA LEU A 28 2.51 -27.19 -5.03
C LEU A 28 1.21 -26.39 -5.11
N CYS A 29 1.19 -25.30 -5.90
CA CYS A 29 0.06 -24.38 -6.02
C CYS A 29 -0.85 -24.66 -7.22
N GLU A 30 -0.81 -25.87 -7.82
CA GLU A 30 -1.55 -26.17 -9.07
C GLU A 30 -3.06 -25.91 -9.00
N HIS A 31 -3.65 -26.04 -7.80
CA HIS A 31 -5.09 -25.86 -7.55
C HIS A 31 -5.45 -24.50 -6.92
N GLU A 32 -4.47 -23.61 -6.77
CA GLU A 32 -4.68 -22.27 -6.22
C GLU A 32 -4.94 -21.24 -7.32
N ASP A 33 -5.64 -20.15 -6.97
CA ASP A 33 -5.89 -19.01 -7.87
C ASP A 33 -4.59 -18.41 -8.42
N HIS A 34 -3.51 -18.57 -7.68
CA HIS A 34 -2.19 -18.10 -8.03
C HIS A 34 -1.19 -19.24 -7.89
N GLN A 35 -0.40 -19.47 -8.94
CA GLN A 35 0.61 -20.52 -8.93
C GLN A 35 2.03 -19.98 -8.71
N ARG A 36 2.20 -18.64 -8.65
CA ARG A 36 3.51 -18.00 -8.51
C ARG A 36 3.43 -16.74 -7.66
N LEU A 37 4.45 -16.56 -6.81
CA LEU A 37 4.71 -15.29 -6.13
C LEU A 37 5.27 -14.25 -7.11
N LEU A 38 4.96 -12.99 -6.84
CA LEU A 38 5.51 -11.83 -7.54
C LEU A 38 6.84 -11.42 -6.89
N MET A 39 7.89 -11.19 -7.68
CA MET A 39 9.12 -10.60 -7.17
C MET A 39 8.86 -9.19 -6.66
N HIS A 40 9.46 -8.87 -5.52
CA HIS A 40 9.61 -7.48 -5.11
C HIS A 40 10.63 -6.79 -6.01
N THR A 41 10.24 -5.69 -6.67
CA THR A 41 11.19 -4.83 -7.41
C THR A 41 11.10 -3.41 -6.87
N GLU A 42 12.22 -2.84 -6.44
CA GLU A 42 12.28 -1.47 -5.89
C GLU A 42 11.93 -0.39 -6.93
N VAL A 43 12.03 -0.73 -8.22
CA VAL A 43 11.88 0.20 -9.35
C VAL A 43 10.42 0.58 -9.61
N ARG A 44 9.44 -0.19 -9.11
CA ARG A 44 8.02 0.06 -9.37
C ARG A 44 7.21 -0.06 -8.09
N TRP A 45 6.92 1.06 -7.44
CA TRP A 45 6.27 1.14 -6.13
C TRP A 45 4.97 0.30 -5.99
N LEU A 46 4.17 0.15 -7.06
CA LEU A 46 2.99 -0.75 -7.10
C LEU A 46 3.35 -2.23 -6.88
N SER A 47 4.51 -2.66 -7.40
CA SER A 47 4.95 -4.06 -7.36
C SER A 47 5.14 -4.54 -5.93
N LYS A 48 5.61 -3.66 -5.05
CA LYS A 48 5.81 -3.96 -3.63
C LYS A 48 4.51 -4.33 -2.94
N GLY A 49 3.46 -3.53 -3.15
CA GLY A 49 2.14 -3.84 -2.58
C GLY A 49 1.54 -5.10 -3.18
N ASN A 50 1.60 -5.26 -4.50
CA ASN A 50 1.05 -6.45 -5.15
C ASN A 50 1.79 -7.73 -4.73
N SER A 51 3.10 -7.65 -4.50
CA SER A 51 3.90 -8.77 -4.01
C SER A 51 3.50 -9.19 -2.60
N LEU A 52 3.23 -8.24 -1.70
CA LEU A 52 2.75 -8.54 -0.35
C LEU A 52 1.32 -9.09 -0.34
N VAL A 53 0.43 -8.54 -1.16
CA VAL A 53 -0.94 -9.06 -1.32
C VAL A 53 -0.90 -10.51 -1.82
N ARG A 54 -0.10 -10.77 -2.86
CA ARG A 54 0.10 -12.13 -3.39
C ARG A 54 0.68 -13.08 -2.33
N LEU A 55 1.63 -12.61 -1.53
CA LEU A 55 2.21 -13.41 -0.45
C LEU A 55 1.16 -13.77 0.61
N ALA A 56 0.27 -12.84 0.95
CA ALA A 56 -0.80 -13.08 1.92
C ALA A 56 -1.85 -14.07 1.39
N GLU A 57 -2.22 -13.96 0.11
CA GLU A 57 -3.12 -14.90 -0.58
C GLU A 57 -2.55 -16.32 -0.60
N MET A 58 -1.25 -16.45 -0.86
CA MET A 58 -0.56 -17.75 -0.99
C MET A 58 0.07 -18.24 0.32
N TRP A 59 -0.26 -17.65 1.47
CA TRP A 59 0.49 -17.83 2.71
C TRP A 59 0.62 -19.28 3.16
N ASP A 60 -0.48 -20.04 3.09
CA ASP A 60 -0.50 -21.42 3.57
C ASP A 60 0.38 -22.33 2.68
N MET A 61 0.36 -22.12 1.36
CA MET A 61 1.26 -22.81 0.43
C MET A 61 2.72 -22.44 0.66
N VAL A 62 2.99 -21.17 0.99
CA VAL A 62 4.34 -20.71 1.34
C VAL A 62 4.82 -21.38 2.62
N LEU A 63 3.97 -21.51 3.65
CA LEU A 63 4.31 -22.23 4.88
C LEU A 63 4.67 -23.68 4.62
N ILE A 64 3.84 -24.40 3.83
CA ILE A 64 4.10 -25.79 3.44
C ILE A 64 5.41 -25.90 2.66
N PHE A 65 5.61 -25.04 1.66
CA PHE A 65 6.82 -25.05 0.85
C PHE A 65 8.09 -24.84 1.69
N VAL A 66 8.10 -23.82 2.57
CA VAL A 66 9.26 -23.53 3.40
C VAL A 66 9.52 -24.67 4.39
N HIS A 67 8.47 -25.30 4.93
CA HIS A 67 8.58 -26.49 5.77
C HIS A 67 9.24 -27.66 5.03
N ASP A 68 8.77 -27.97 3.83
CA ASP A 68 9.28 -29.10 3.04
C ASP A 68 10.76 -28.91 2.65
N MET A 69 11.13 -27.66 2.34
CA MET A 69 12.52 -27.31 2.03
C MET A 69 13.49 -27.50 3.20
N LYS A 70 13.02 -27.63 4.45
CA LYS A 70 13.85 -28.00 5.60
C LYS A 70 14.52 -29.36 5.40
N THR A 71 13.82 -30.29 4.73
CA THR A 71 14.30 -31.66 4.52
C THR A 71 14.80 -31.88 3.09
N GLN A 72 14.09 -31.31 2.11
CA GLN A 72 14.29 -31.59 0.68
C GLN A 72 15.39 -30.74 0.01
N ALA A 73 15.83 -29.63 0.62
CA ALA A 73 16.82 -28.78 -0.03
C ALA A 73 18.19 -29.46 -0.22
N CYS A 74 18.84 -29.19 -1.36
CA CYS A 74 20.07 -29.89 -1.77
C CYS A 74 21.32 -29.53 -0.94
N SER A 75 21.30 -28.40 -0.22
CA SER A 75 22.46 -27.91 0.53
C SER A 75 22.12 -27.62 1.99
N LYS A 76 23.07 -27.88 2.89
CA LYS A 76 22.93 -27.57 4.33
C LYS A 76 22.56 -26.10 4.56
N LYS A 77 23.19 -25.18 3.82
CA LYS A 77 22.89 -23.74 3.86
C LYS A 77 21.41 -23.43 3.56
N GLN A 78 20.81 -24.12 2.59
CA GLN A 78 19.39 -23.91 2.27
C GLN A 78 18.48 -24.51 3.33
N LYS A 79 18.82 -25.68 3.90
CA LYS A 79 18.08 -26.28 5.01
C LYS A 79 18.10 -25.38 6.25
N ASP A 80 19.27 -24.87 6.63
CA ASP A 80 19.44 -23.96 7.76
C ASP A 80 18.67 -22.64 7.55
N LYS A 81 18.64 -22.14 6.31
CA LYS A 81 17.84 -20.97 5.94
C LYS A 81 16.34 -21.27 5.99
N ALA A 82 15.89 -22.43 5.53
CA ALA A 82 14.49 -22.85 5.59
C ALA A 82 14.03 -23.01 7.04
N GLU A 83 14.83 -23.62 7.91
CA GLU A 83 14.54 -23.78 9.34
C GLU A 83 14.40 -22.41 10.03
N THR A 84 15.39 -21.54 9.85
CA THR A 84 15.37 -20.18 10.42
C THR A 84 14.19 -19.37 9.89
N LEU A 85 13.88 -19.47 8.60
CA LEU A 85 12.75 -18.75 8.02
C LEU A 85 11.42 -19.29 8.54
N PHE A 86 11.26 -20.62 8.59
CA PHE A 86 10.06 -21.30 9.05
C PHE A 86 9.72 -20.92 10.48
N SER A 87 10.70 -20.90 11.40
CA SER A 87 10.46 -20.53 12.80
C SER A 87 9.90 -19.11 12.95
N VAL A 88 10.30 -18.20 12.05
CA VAL A 88 9.82 -16.80 12.04
C VAL A 88 8.44 -16.69 11.39
N ILE A 89 8.20 -17.31 10.23
CA ILE A 89 6.92 -17.18 9.52
C ILE A 89 5.81 -18.02 10.15
N ASN A 90 6.13 -19.09 10.88
CA ASN A 90 5.15 -19.89 11.62
C ASN A 90 4.67 -19.20 12.92
N ASN A 91 5.17 -17.99 13.22
CA ASN A 91 4.71 -17.18 14.33
C ASN A 91 3.50 -16.32 13.92
N ASN A 92 2.40 -16.42 14.69
CA ASN A 92 1.15 -15.72 14.40
C ASN A 92 1.30 -14.19 14.36
N ASP A 93 2.09 -13.60 15.25
CA ASP A 93 2.31 -12.15 15.28
C ASP A 93 3.09 -11.66 14.05
N THR A 94 4.02 -12.49 13.56
CA THR A 94 4.72 -12.22 12.30
C THR A 94 3.76 -12.30 11.11
N LYS A 95 2.93 -13.34 11.03
CA LYS A 95 1.86 -13.47 10.02
C LYS A 95 0.94 -12.25 10.04
N ALA A 96 0.46 -11.86 11.22
CA ALA A 96 -0.41 -10.72 11.43
C ALA A 96 0.21 -9.41 10.94
N ARG A 97 1.48 -9.13 11.28
CA ARG A 97 2.18 -7.93 10.83
C ARG A 97 2.37 -7.90 9.31
N ILE A 98 2.65 -9.04 8.68
CA ILE A 98 2.77 -9.14 7.21
C ILE A 98 1.41 -8.93 6.55
N PHE A 99 0.34 -9.51 7.09
CA PHE A 99 -1.01 -9.40 6.55
C PHE A 99 -1.55 -7.96 6.67
N TYR A 100 -1.29 -7.30 7.80
CA TYR A 100 -1.53 -5.86 7.95
C TYR A 100 -0.79 -5.03 6.89
N LEU A 101 0.50 -5.33 6.63
CA LEU A 101 1.26 -4.63 5.61
C LEU A 101 0.68 -4.90 4.21
N ALA A 102 0.27 -6.12 3.89
CA ALA A 102 -0.37 -6.43 2.62
C ALA A 102 -1.62 -5.57 2.38
N ASP A 103 -2.51 -5.51 3.37
CA ASP A 103 -3.73 -4.69 3.32
C ASP A 103 -3.42 -3.19 3.22
N LEU A 104 -2.49 -2.67 4.03
CA LEU A 104 -2.10 -1.27 4.00
C LEU A 104 -1.49 -0.88 2.64
N PHE A 105 -0.61 -1.72 2.08
CA PHE A 105 -0.03 -1.47 0.78
C PHE A 105 -1.06 -1.54 -0.34
N ALA A 106 -2.10 -2.38 -0.22
CA ALA A 106 -3.22 -2.38 -1.16
C ALA A 106 -3.96 -1.03 -1.16
N HIS A 107 -4.21 -0.46 0.04
CA HIS A 107 -4.80 0.88 0.17
C HIS A 107 -3.92 1.99 -0.41
N VAL A 108 -2.60 1.94 -0.16
CA VAL A 108 -1.64 2.90 -0.73
C VAL A 108 -1.56 2.75 -2.26
N ASN A 109 -1.60 1.52 -2.77
CA ASN A 109 -1.68 1.25 -4.20
C ASN A 109 -2.93 1.85 -4.82
N GLN A 110 -4.08 1.70 -4.17
CA GLN A 110 -5.33 2.31 -4.63
C GLN A 110 -5.23 3.83 -4.68
N LEU A 111 -4.74 4.49 -3.61
CA LEU A 111 -4.53 5.94 -3.60
C LEU A 111 -3.71 6.35 -4.82
N ASN A 112 -2.56 5.74 -5.02
CA ASN A 112 -1.62 6.23 -6.01
C ASN A 112 -2.04 5.85 -7.45
N MET A 113 -2.84 4.79 -7.65
CA MET A 113 -3.58 4.61 -8.91
C MET A 113 -4.55 5.77 -9.18
N THR A 114 -5.26 6.27 -8.16
CA THR A 114 -6.16 7.43 -8.33
C THR A 114 -5.42 8.76 -8.56
N LEU A 115 -4.17 8.86 -8.11
CA LEU A 115 -3.31 10.03 -8.35
C LEU A 115 -2.70 10.02 -9.77
N GLN A 116 -2.47 8.84 -10.37
CA GLN A 116 -1.86 8.68 -11.70
C GLN A 116 -2.87 8.61 -12.86
N GLY A 117 -4.16 8.86 -12.60
CA GLY A 117 -5.19 8.81 -13.65
C GLY A 117 -5.03 9.89 -14.72
N ARG A 118 -5.46 9.62 -15.96
CA ARG A 118 -5.35 10.54 -17.12
C ARG A 118 -6.02 11.91 -16.92
N ASN A 119 -6.92 12.04 -15.94
CA ASN A 119 -7.66 13.27 -15.65
C ASN A 119 -7.36 13.79 -14.23
N ALA A 120 -6.27 13.38 -13.60
CA ALA A 120 -5.92 13.88 -12.26
C ALA A 120 -5.42 15.33 -12.36
N ASN A 121 -6.20 16.28 -11.84
CA ASN A 121 -5.73 17.64 -11.60
C ASN A 121 -5.16 17.76 -10.17
N LEU A 122 -4.46 18.87 -9.89
CA LEU A 122 -3.78 19.09 -8.62
C LEU A 122 -4.76 19.27 -7.44
N ILE A 123 -5.95 19.82 -7.71
CA ILE A 123 -7.03 20.03 -6.72
C ILE A 123 -7.59 18.67 -6.29
N ASP A 124 -7.98 17.84 -7.24
CA ASP A 124 -8.45 16.46 -7.01
C ASP A 124 -7.39 15.64 -6.27
N SER A 125 -6.12 15.82 -6.63
CA SER A 125 -5.01 15.14 -5.99
C SER A 125 -4.88 15.54 -4.51
N ALA A 126 -5.01 16.84 -4.21
CA ALA A 126 -5.04 17.34 -2.84
C ALA A 126 -6.19 16.73 -2.03
N GLU A 127 -7.40 16.69 -2.60
CA GLU A 127 -8.56 16.08 -1.94
C GLU A 127 -8.40 14.58 -1.71
N LYS A 128 -7.87 13.84 -2.70
CA LYS A 128 -7.57 12.39 -2.56
C LYS A 128 -6.57 12.13 -1.44
N VAL A 129 -5.50 12.93 -1.34
CA VAL A 129 -4.52 12.82 -0.25
C VAL A 129 -5.15 13.18 1.09
N ARG A 130 -5.90 14.28 1.21
CA ARG A 130 -6.62 14.66 2.45
C ARG A 130 -7.59 13.55 2.89
N SER A 131 -8.36 13.01 1.96
CA SER A 131 -9.26 11.88 2.20
C SER A 131 -8.50 10.65 2.72
N PHE A 132 -7.35 10.32 2.12
CA PHE A 132 -6.52 9.21 2.60
C PHE A 132 -5.97 9.44 4.01
N LEU A 133 -5.51 10.66 4.33
CA LEU A 133 -5.08 11.01 5.70
C LEU A 133 -6.20 10.83 6.73
N ASN A 134 -7.44 11.18 6.37
CA ASN A 134 -8.62 10.96 7.20
C ASN A 134 -8.92 9.45 7.35
N LYS A 135 -8.77 8.67 6.28
CA LYS A 135 -8.89 7.20 6.34
C LYS A 135 -7.86 6.58 7.28
N LEU A 136 -6.59 7.04 7.27
CA LEU A 136 -5.57 6.57 8.22
C LEU A 136 -6.00 6.79 9.68
N CYS A 137 -6.61 7.95 9.99
CA CYS A 137 -7.19 8.20 11.31
C CYS A 137 -8.33 7.25 11.65
N LEU A 138 -9.26 7.07 10.72
CA LEU A 138 -10.41 6.18 10.87
C LEU A 138 -9.95 4.73 11.13
N TRP A 139 -9.06 4.22 10.29
CA TRP A 139 -8.48 2.89 10.41
C TRP A 139 -7.77 2.67 11.74
N LYS A 140 -6.98 3.65 12.19
CA LYS A 140 -6.35 3.62 13.51
C LYS A 140 -7.38 3.46 14.63
N MET A 141 -8.46 4.23 14.60
CA MET A 141 -9.54 4.13 15.61
C MET A 141 -10.21 2.76 15.61
N HIS A 142 -10.47 2.19 14.43
CA HIS A 142 -11.06 0.86 14.30
C HIS A 142 -10.11 -0.24 14.79
N LEU A 143 -8.81 -0.18 14.46
CA LEU A 143 -7.82 -1.12 15.00
C LEU A 143 -7.79 -1.11 16.53
N GLN A 144 -7.84 0.07 17.16
CA GLN A 144 -7.89 0.21 18.62
C GLN A 144 -9.15 -0.38 19.25
N LYS A 145 -10.24 -0.48 18.48
CA LYS A 145 -11.50 -1.13 18.89
C LYS A 145 -11.55 -2.63 18.55
N ASN A 146 -10.48 -3.19 17.99
CA ASN A 146 -10.46 -4.56 17.46
C ASN A 146 -11.44 -4.78 16.29
N GLU A 147 -11.69 -3.74 15.50
CA GLU A 147 -12.54 -3.77 14.32
C GLU A 147 -11.65 -3.77 13.06
N PHE A 148 -11.63 -4.89 12.32
CA PHE A 148 -10.66 -5.12 11.23
C PHE A 148 -11.27 -5.07 9.82
N ALA A 149 -12.45 -4.47 9.65
CA ALA A 149 -13.18 -4.47 8.38
C ALA A 149 -12.38 -3.91 7.18
N TYR A 150 -11.44 -2.99 7.43
CA TYR A 150 -10.57 -2.40 6.39
C TYR A 150 -9.28 -3.18 6.15
N PHE A 151 -9.01 -4.22 6.92
CA PHE A 151 -7.80 -5.05 6.84
C PHE A 151 -8.20 -6.52 6.76
N CYS A 152 -8.71 -6.93 5.60
CA CYS A 152 -9.31 -8.26 5.38
C CYS A 152 -8.32 -9.41 5.61
N ASN A 153 -7.04 -9.24 5.27
CA ASN A 153 -6.05 -10.26 5.58
C ASN A 153 -5.75 -10.24 7.07
N PHE A 154 -5.46 -9.08 7.65
CA PHE A 154 -5.19 -8.95 9.09
C PHE A 154 -6.28 -9.55 9.98
N ALA A 155 -7.55 -9.41 9.59
CA ALA A 155 -8.69 -9.99 10.29
C ALA A 155 -8.60 -11.52 10.44
N LYS A 156 -7.89 -12.21 9.54
CA LYS A 156 -7.72 -13.67 9.52
C LYS A 156 -6.67 -14.18 10.53
N THR A 157 -5.93 -13.30 11.20
CA THR A 157 -4.73 -13.70 11.97
C THR A 157 -4.89 -13.64 13.49
N ALA A 158 -6.08 -13.37 14.03
CA ALA A 158 -6.31 -13.22 15.49
C ALA A 158 -5.16 -12.47 16.21
N PRO A 159 -4.89 -11.20 15.82
CA PRO A 159 -3.68 -10.49 16.22
C PRO A 159 -3.62 -10.21 17.72
N SER A 160 -2.41 -10.28 18.30
CA SER A 160 -2.18 -9.91 19.70
C SER A 160 -2.38 -8.40 19.94
N SER A 161 -2.64 -8.01 21.19
CA SER A 161 -2.76 -6.59 21.56
C SER A 161 -1.49 -5.79 21.24
N GLU A 162 -0.31 -6.42 21.36
CA GLU A 162 0.97 -5.82 20.99
C GLU A 162 1.07 -5.55 19.48
N VAL A 163 0.62 -6.50 18.65
CA VAL A 163 0.57 -6.31 17.20
C VAL A 163 -0.38 -5.18 16.84
N ILE A 164 -1.57 -5.13 17.46
CA ILE A 164 -2.56 -4.06 17.22
C ILE A 164 -1.99 -2.70 17.61
N ALA A 165 -1.34 -2.59 18.77
CA ALA A 165 -0.68 -1.36 19.21
C ALA A 165 0.39 -0.92 18.21
N SER A 166 1.23 -1.85 17.75
CA SER A 166 2.26 -1.56 16.76
C SER A 166 1.70 -1.14 15.39
N CYS A 167 0.57 -1.71 14.95
CA CYS A 167 -0.13 -1.29 13.73
C CYS A 167 -0.72 0.12 13.88
N THR A 168 -1.30 0.41 15.05
CA THR A 168 -1.87 1.71 15.41
C THR A 168 -0.81 2.80 15.40
N ASP A 169 0.36 2.54 15.99
CA ASP A 169 1.49 3.46 15.98
C ASP A 169 2.04 3.66 14.57
N HIS A 170 2.14 2.58 13.79
CA HIS A 170 2.57 2.69 12.39
C HIS A 170 1.64 3.57 11.56
N LEU A 171 0.31 3.44 11.70
CA LEU A 171 -0.65 4.31 11.01
C LEU A 171 -0.51 5.78 11.44
N LYS A 172 -0.24 6.04 12.72
CA LYS A 172 0.04 7.39 13.23
C LYS A 172 1.28 7.98 12.56
N CYS A 173 2.40 7.26 12.58
CA CYS A 173 3.64 7.72 11.97
C CYS A 173 3.51 7.89 10.45
N LEU A 174 2.79 6.99 9.77
CA LEU A 174 2.52 7.11 8.34
C LEU A 174 1.71 8.38 8.03
N LYS A 175 0.68 8.68 8.82
CA LYS A 175 -0.10 9.91 8.66
C LYS A 175 0.78 11.15 8.83
N GLU A 176 1.61 11.18 9.87
CA GLU A 176 2.53 12.30 10.13
C GLU A 176 3.51 12.48 8.97
N ASP A 177 4.10 11.40 8.48
CA ASP A 177 5.04 11.44 7.35
C ASP A 177 4.36 11.91 6.06
N MET A 178 3.18 11.37 5.72
CA MET A 178 2.42 11.79 4.55
C MET A 178 1.97 13.24 4.65
N THR A 179 1.49 13.69 5.81
CA THR A 179 1.11 15.10 6.04
C THR A 179 2.29 16.03 5.79
N ARG A 180 3.49 15.65 6.24
CA ARG A 180 4.72 16.41 6.00
C ARG A 180 5.13 16.41 4.52
N ARG A 181 5.05 15.27 3.84
CA ARG A 181 5.48 15.13 2.43
C ARG A 181 4.55 15.81 1.44
N PHE A 182 3.25 15.84 1.72
CA PHE A 182 2.24 16.43 0.85
C PHE A 182 1.74 17.79 1.35
N LYS A 183 2.50 18.45 2.23
CA LYS A 183 2.11 19.70 2.87
C LYS A 183 1.75 20.78 1.85
N ASP A 184 2.60 20.95 0.85
CA ASP A 184 2.44 21.86 -0.29
C ASP A 184 1.13 21.64 -1.04
N ILE A 185 0.80 20.39 -1.35
CA ILE A 185 -0.43 20.03 -2.07
C ILE A 185 -1.65 20.23 -1.16
N ILE A 186 -1.56 19.85 0.12
CA ILE A 186 -2.67 19.92 1.07
C ILE A 186 -2.99 21.36 1.48
N GLU A 187 -1.98 22.22 1.60
CA GLU A 187 -2.15 23.64 1.96
C GLU A 187 -2.36 24.52 0.72
N MET A 188 -2.37 23.94 -0.47
CA MET A 188 -2.67 24.68 -1.70
C MET A 188 -4.05 25.33 -1.61
N ASN A 189 -4.05 26.65 -1.79
CA ASN A 189 -5.25 27.48 -1.88
C ASN A 189 -5.29 28.14 -3.26
N PRO A 190 -5.72 27.40 -4.31
CA PRO A 190 -5.79 27.98 -5.64
C PRO A 190 -6.90 29.04 -5.68
N PRO A 191 -6.70 30.15 -6.44
CA PRO A 191 -7.76 31.10 -6.70
C PRO A 191 -9.03 30.43 -7.22
N SER A 192 -10.20 30.93 -6.84
CA SER A 192 -11.51 30.35 -7.19
C SER A 192 -11.72 30.21 -8.69
N TRP A 193 -11.15 31.11 -9.50
CA TRP A 193 -11.20 31.04 -10.97
C TRP A 193 -10.43 29.87 -11.58
N ILE A 194 -9.42 29.32 -10.88
CA ILE A 194 -8.71 28.10 -11.30
C ILE A 194 -9.59 26.87 -11.02
N ILE A 195 -10.39 26.92 -9.95
CA ILE A 195 -11.25 25.81 -9.53
C ILE A 195 -12.48 25.74 -10.43
N ASP A 196 -13.12 26.87 -10.69
CA ASP A 196 -14.35 26.95 -11.47
C ASP A 196 -14.38 28.25 -12.28
N ILE A 197 -13.70 28.21 -13.43
CA ILE A 197 -13.67 29.34 -14.34
C ILE A 197 -15.07 29.71 -14.84
N ALA A 198 -15.98 28.73 -15.01
CA ALA A 198 -17.30 28.99 -15.58
C ALA A 198 -18.16 29.86 -14.66
N HIS A 199 -18.14 29.59 -13.35
CA HIS A 199 -18.97 30.30 -12.38
C HIS A 199 -18.23 31.41 -11.62
N PHE A 200 -16.93 31.58 -11.83
CA PHE A 200 -16.16 32.65 -11.18
C PHE A 200 -16.59 34.05 -11.65
N ASP A 201 -17.05 34.90 -10.74
CA ASP A 201 -17.35 36.31 -11.05
C ASP A 201 -16.08 37.16 -11.04
N VAL A 202 -15.48 37.33 -12.22
CA VAL A 202 -14.26 38.13 -12.45
C VAL A 202 -14.40 39.56 -11.92
N LEU A 203 -15.59 40.15 -12.01
CA LEU A 203 -15.83 41.53 -11.62
C LEU A 203 -15.98 41.70 -10.10
N SER A 204 -16.19 40.61 -9.37
CA SER A 204 -16.28 40.60 -7.91
C SER A 204 -14.92 40.51 -7.22
N GLU A 205 -13.87 40.09 -7.93
CA GLU A 205 -12.52 39.90 -7.39
C GLU A 205 -11.74 41.22 -7.42
N LYS A 206 -11.29 41.67 -6.24
CA LYS A 206 -10.67 43.00 -6.09
C LYS A 206 -9.17 42.99 -6.36
N ASP A 207 -8.53 41.84 -6.19
CA ASP A 207 -7.07 41.69 -6.24
C ASP A 207 -6.59 40.99 -7.52
N ILE A 208 -7.46 40.85 -8.53
CA ILE A 208 -7.08 40.24 -9.81
C ILE A 208 -6.36 41.25 -10.73
N ASP A 209 -5.28 40.80 -11.36
CA ASP A 209 -4.55 41.61 -12.34
C ASP A 209 -5.48 41.97 -13.53
N PRO A 210 -5.52 43.23 -13.98
CA PRO A 210 -6.43 43.65 -15.06
C PRO A 210 -6.23 42.90 -16.39
N ILE A 211 -5.01 42.47 -16.70
CA ILE A 211 -4.71 41.71 -17.92
C ILE A 211 -5.30 40.30 -17.79
N ILE A 212 -5.09 39.66 -16.64
CA ILE A 212 -5.65 38.33 -16.33
C ILE A 212 -7.19 38.38 -16.31
N ALA A 213 -7.78 39.44 -15.74
CA ALA A 213 -9.23 39.64 -15.74
C ALA A 213 -9.81 39.70 -17.16
N GLY A 214 -9.13 40.42 -18.07
CA GLY A 214 -9.49 40.47 -19.49
C GLY A 214 -9.44 39.10 -20.15
N GLU A 215 -8.34 38.38 -20.00
CA GLU A 215 -8.16 37.02 -20.55
C GLU A 215 -9.22 36.03 -20.04
N LEU A 216 -9.58 36.09 -18.74
CA LEU A 216 -10.62 35.24 -18.16
C LEU A 216 -12.01 35.52 -18.74
N LEU A 217 -12.34 36.79 -19.03
CA LEU A 217 -13.60 37.16 -19.68
C LEU A 217 -13.64 36.63 -21.12
N GLU A 218 -12.55 36.76 -21.88
CA GLU A 218 -12.45 36.21 -23.24
C GLU A 218 -12.58 34.68 -23.26
N LEU A 219 -11.97 33.99 -22.29
CA LEU A 219 -12.11 32.53 -22.14
C LEU A 219 -13.54 32.10 -21.85
N LYS A 220 -14.32 32.92 -21.14
CA LYS A 220 -15.75 32.67 -20.84
C LYS A 220 -16.66 32.83 -22.06
N GLU A 221 -16.32 33.76 -22.96
CA GLU A 221 -17.08 34.02 -24.19
C GLU A 221 -16.83 32.94 -25.26
N ASN A 222 -15.62 32.38 -25.32
CA ASN A 222 -15.17 31.42 -26.33
C ASN A 222 -15.55 29.94 -26.06
N LYS A 223 -16.76 29.66 -25.51
CA LYS A 223 -17.19 28.30 -25.15
C LYS A 223 -16.94 27.27 -26.29
N TYR A 224 -16.16 26.23 -25.99
CA TYR A 224 -16.22 24.91 -26.66
C TYR A 224 -17.37 24.08 -26.07
#